data_AF-A0A562REL1-F1
#
_entry.id   AF-A0A562REL1-F1
#
_cell.length_a   1.000
_cell.length_b   1.000
_cell.length_c   1.000
_cell.angle_alpha   90.00
_cell.angle_beta   90.00
_cell.angle_gamma   90.00
#
_symmetry.space_group_name_H-M   'P 1'
#
loop_
_entity.id
_entity.type
_entity.pdbx_description
1 polymer ?
#
loop_
_entity_poly.entity_id
_entity_poly.type
_entity_poly.pdbx_seq_one_letter_code
_entity_poly.pdbx_strand_id
1 'polypeptide(L)'
;MESKRLEELDEGLHKALALVARDEGAGTGALSPDHPAAQAALACEVMLPEVLTAPALAETLRHKIGTVQVLLERARAHEALPPEAQLAANEGYLAVDDLLVEPPAR
;
A
#
# COMPACT_ATOMS: atom_id res chain seq x y z
N MET A 1 8.10 -11.05 -10.75
CA MET A 1 8.11 -9.78 -11.56
C MET A 1 7.26 -8.70 -10.88
N GLU A 2 6.13 -9.11 -10.29
CA GLU A 2 5.26 -8.26 -9.46
C GLU A 2 5.92 -7.80 -8.15
N SER A 3 6.71 -8.68 -7.52
CA SER A 3 7.53 -8.39 -6.33
C SER A 3 8.44 -7.18 -6.53
N LYS A 4 9.16 -7.11 -7.66
CA LYS A 4 10.07 -6.01 -7.97
C LYS A 4 9.37 -4.64 -8.08
N ARG A 5 8.19 -4.59 -8.70
CA ARG A 5 7.39 -3.36 -8.80
C ARG A 5 6.93 -2.89 -7.41
N LEU A 6 6.53 -3.83 -6.55
CA LEU A 6 6.13 -3.53 -5.19
C LEU A 6 7.32 -3.08 -4.32
N GLU A 7 8.53 -3.59 -4.56
CA GLU A 7 9.75 -3.14 -3.87
C GLU A 7 10.12 -1.71 -4.26
N GLU A 8 10.08 -1.39 -5.56
CA GLU A 8 10.31 -0.03 -6.07
C GLU A 8 9.27 0.96 -5.49
N LEU A 9 8.02 0.51 -5.34
CA LEU A 9 6.95 1.29 -4.73
C LEU A 9 7.18 1.52 -3.23
N ASP A 10 7.57 0.49 -2.48
CA ASP A 10 7.87 0.57 -1.05
C ASP A 10 9.04 1.56 -0.79
N GLU A 11 10.11 1.48 -1.59
CA GLU A 11 11.21 2.44 -1.52
C GLU A 11 10.76 3.88 -1.82
N GLY A 12 9.91 4.07 -2.84
CA GLY A 12 9.37 5.37 -3.20
C GLY A 12 8.54 5.99 -2.06
N LEU A 13 7.70 5.20 -1.42
CA LEU A 13 6.87 5.62 -0.29
C LEU A 13 7.70 6.00 0.93
N HIS A 14 8.75 5.23 1.26
CA HIS A 14 9.67 5.58 2.33
C HIS A 14 10.44 6.87 2.04
N LYS A 15 10.86 7.10 0.78
CA LYS A 15 11.48 8.37 0.37
C LYS A 15 10.50 9.54 0.53
N ALA A 16 9.24 9.38 0.13
CA ALA A 16 8.20 10.40 0.32
C ALA A 16 7.98 10.70 1.80
N LEU A 17 7.92 9.68 2.66
CA LEU A 17 7.73 9.83 4.11
C LEU A 17 8.92 10.57 4.75
N ALA A 18 10.14 10.26 4.32
CA ALA A 18 11.34 10.96 4.78
C ALA A 18 11.34 12.45 4.39
N LEU A 19 10.79 12.81 3.22
CA LEU A 19 10.61 14.21 2.83
C LEU A 19 9.62 14.92 3.75
N VAL A 20 8.47 14.29 4.05
CA VAL A 20 7.49 14.87 4.99
C VAL A 20 8.10 15.10 6.37
N ALA A 21 8.86 14.13 6.90
CA ALA A 21 9.47 14.24 8.23
C ALA A 21 10.51 15.37 8.32
N ARG A 22 11.18 15.73 7.22
CA ARG A 22 12.11 16.86 7.18
C ARG A 22 11.38 18.20 7.27
N ASP A 23 10.17 18.28 6.72
CA ASP A 23 9.35 19.50 6.67
C ASP A 23 8.39 19.64 7.87
N GLU A 24 8.07 18.57 8.60
CA GLU A 24 7.33 18.66 9.87
C GLU A 24 8.02 19.58 10.90
N GLY A 25 9.35 19.73 10.82
CA GLY A 25 10.11 20.68 11.62
C GLY A 25 9.93 22.16 11.23
N ALA A 26 9.41 22.44 10.02
CA ALA A 26 9.29 23.79 9.47
C ALA A 26 7.89 24.41 9.66
N GLY A 27 6.86 23.61 9.92
CA GLY A 27 5.53 24.10 10.33
C GLY A 27 4.39 23.12 10.07
N THR A 28 3.38 23.16 10.93
CA THR A 28 2.15 22.32 10.84
C THR A 28 1.14 22.86 9.82
N GLY A 29 1.59 23.67 8.86
CA GLY A 29 0.73 24.33 7.89
C GLY A 29 0.22 23.41 6.79
N ALA A 30 -0.73 23.91 6.00
CA ALA A 30 -1.11 23.27 4.75
C ALA A 30 0.12 23.19 3.82
N LEU A 31 0.36 22.00 3.28
CA LEU A 31 1.38 21.77 2.26
C LEU A 31 0.83 22.19 0.90
N SER A 32 1.70 22.75 0.06
CA SER A 32 1.37 22.98 -1.35
C SER A 32 1.24 21.63 -2.08
N PRO A 33 0.31 21.49 -3.04
CA PRO A 33 0.29 20.32 -3.93
C PRO A 33 1.58 20.18 -4.77
N ASP A 34 2.31 21.27 -4.99
CA ASP A 34 3.61 21.26 -5.67
C ASP A 34 4.78 20.90 -4.75
N HIS A 35 4.50 20.62 -3.47
CA HIS A 35 5.53 20.27 -2.50
C HIS A 35 6.24 18.96 -2.90
N PRO A 36 7.57 18.85 -2.75
CA PRO A 36 8.32 17.64 -3.14
C PRO A 36 7.76 16.35 -2.55
N ALA A 37 7.29 16.39 -1.29
CA ALA A 37 6.67 15.24 -0.64
C ALA A 37 5.31 14.85 -1.26
N ALA A 38 4.49 15.82 -1.67
CA ALA A 38 3.21 15.57 -2.32
C ALA A 38 3.41 15.00 -3.73
N GLN A 39 4.38 15.52 -4.47
CA GLN A 39 4.78 15.00 -5.78
C GLN A 39 5.33 13.57 -5.69
N ALA A 40 6.16 13.30 -4.68
CA ALA A 40 6.67 11.95 -4.43
C ALA A 40 5.56 10.96 -4.06
N ALA A 41 4.57 11.39 -3.27
CA ALA A 41 3.40 10.58 -2.96
C ALA A 41 2.55 10.29 -4.22
N LEU A 42 2.33 11.28 -5.08
CA LEU A 42 1.61 11.10 -6.35
C LEU A 42 2.34 10.13 -7.29
N ALA A 43 3.67 10.20 -7.37
CA ALA A 43 4.48 9.26 -8.14
C ALA A 43 4.35 7.81 -7.64
N CYS A 44 3.98 7.63 -6.37
CA CYS A 44 3.71 6.33 -5.75
C CYS A 44 2.21 5.94 -5.79
N GLU A 45 1.43 6.57 -6.68
CA GLU A 45 -0.01 6.30 -6.84
C GLU A 45 -0.79 6.45 -5.51
N VAL A 46 -0.38 7.43 -4.67
CA VAL A 46 -1.09 7.77 -3.43
C VAL A 46 -2.16 8.81 -3.74
N MET A 47 -3.38 8.55 -3.29
CA MET A 47 -4.42 9.57 -3.29
C MET A 47 -4.13 10.56 -2.17
N LEU A 48 -3.96 11.84 -2.54
CA LEU A 48 -3.69 12.89 -1.58
C LEU A 48 -4.93 13.15 -0.70
N PRO A 49 -4.76 13.40 0.60
CA PRO A 49 -5.87 13.77 1.47
C PRO A 49 -6.46 15.13 1.06
N GLU A 50 -7.77 15.31 1.29
CA GLU A 50 -8.48 16.57 0.99
C GLU A 50 -7.84 17.77 1.67
N VAL A 51 -7.40 17.57 2.93
CA VAL A 51 -6.64 18.56 3.69
C VAL A 51 -5.17 18.14 3.66
N LEU A 52 -4.43 18.70 2.71
CA LEU A 52 -3.02 18.37 2.52
C LEU A 52 -2.17 19.07 3.59
N THR A 53 -1.92 18.37 4.70
CA THR A 53 -0.98 18.78 5.75
C THR A 53 0.12 17.75 5.89
N ALA A 54 1.28 18.13 6.44
CA ALA A 54 2.36 17.19 6.73
C ALA A 54 1.90 15.97 7.55
N PRO A 55 1.18 16.12 8.69
CA PRO A 55 0.71 14.96 9.46
C PRO A 55 -0.27 14.08 8.68
N ALA A 56 -1.23 14.67 7.95
CA ALA A 56 -2.19 13.91 7.15
C ALA A 56 -1.50 13.14 6.01
N LEU A 57 -0.55 13.77 5.32
CA LEU A 57 0.22 13.11 4.27
C LEU A 57 1.11 11.99 4.83
N ALA A 58 1.74 12.21 5.98
CA ALA A 58 2.55 11.19 6.65
C ALA A 58 1.70 9.98 7.07
N GLU A 59 0.48 10.20 7.57
CA GLU A 59 -0.46 9.14 7.91
C GLU A 59 -0.88 8.34 6.67
N THR A 60 -1.28 9.02 5.59
CA THR A 60 -1.63 8.36 4.32
C THR A 60 -0.47 7.53 3.77
N LEU A 61 0.76 8.06 3.80
CA LEU A 61 1.96 7.34 3.37
C LEU A 61 2.21 6.09 4.22
N ARG A 62 2.13 6.20 5.56
CA ARG A 62 2.29 5.05 6.46
C ARG A 62 1.24 3.96 6.19
N HIS A 63 0.00 4.33 5.94
CA HIS A 63 -1.06 3.37 5.61
C HIS A 63 -0.78 2.64 4.29
N LYS A 64 -0.37 3.38 3.25
CA LYS A 64 0.01 2.79 1.95
C LYS A 64 1.21 1.85 2.08
N ILE A 65 2.25 2.24 2.83
CA ILE A 65 3.43 1.39 3.10
C ILE A 65 3.00 0.07 3.72
N GLY A 66 2.16 0.10 4.77
CA GLY A 66 1.66 -1.12 5.41
C GLY A 66 0.92 -2.03 4.42
N THR A 67 0.15 -1.45 3.49
CA THR A 67 -0.56 -2.21 2.46
C THR A 67 0.41 -2.86 1.47
N VAL A 68 1.39 -2.11 0.97
CA VAL A 68 2.40 -2.60 0.02
C VAL A 68 3.26 -3.70 0.65
N GLN A 69 3.63 -3.57 1.92
CA GLN A 69 4.39 -4.59 2.64
C GLN A 69 3.65 -5.92 2.76
N VAL A 70 2.34 -5.88 3.04
CA VAL A 70 1.49 -7.10 3.04
C VAL A 70 1.47 -7.74 1.65
N LEU A 71 1.34 -6.94 0.59
CA LEU A 71 1.37 -7.45 -0.79
C LEU A 71 2.74 -8.03 -1.16
N LEU A 72 3.84 -7.41 -0.72
CA LEU A 72 5.20 -7.91 -0.92
C LEU A 72 5.42 -9.26 -0.25
N GLU A 73 5.00 -9.38 1.01
CA GLU A 73 5.11 -10.63 1.75
C GLU A 73 4.32 -11.75 1.05
N ARG A 74 3.10 -11.46 0.60
CA ARG A 74 2.29 -12.40 -0.17
C ARG A 74 2.93 -12.76 -1.50
N ALA A 75 3.42 -11.79 -2.26
CA ALA A 75 4.08 -12.04 -3.55
C ALA A 75 5.32 -12.93 -3.38
N ARG A 76 6.13 -12.68 -2.35
CA ARG A 76 7.30 -13.50 -2.02
C ARG A 76 6.92 -14.91 -1.59
N ALA A 77 5.87 -15.05 -0.77
CA ALA A 77 5.35 -16.36 -0.37
C ALA A 77 4.85 -17.14 -1.60
N HIS A 78 4.18 -16.49 -2.54
CA HIS A 78 3.70 -17.10 -3.78
C HIS A 78 4.85 -17.52 -4.71
N GLU A 79 5.87 -16.68 -4.87
CA GLU A 79 7.08 -17.00 -5.65
C GLU A 79 7.90 -18.16 -5.03
N ALA A 80 7.79 -18.37 -3.71
CA ALA A 80 8.44 -19.46 -2.99
C ALA A 80 7.67 -20.79 -3.03
N LEU A 81 6.40 -20.79 -3.44
CA LEU A 81 5.60 -22.02 -3.55
C LEU A 81 6.04 -22.84 -4.77
N PRO A 82 6.11 -24.18 -4.67
CA PRO A 82 6.24 -25.04 -5.84
C PRO A 82 5.08 -24.76 -6.82
N PRO A 83 5.29 -24.86 -8.15
CA PRO A 83 4.27 -24.56 -9.16
C PRO A 83 2.96 -25.36 -8.98
N GLU A 84 3.06 -26.55 -8.38
CA GLU A 84 1.94 -27.42 -8.04
C GLU A 84 1.02 -26.84 -6.94
N ALA A 85 1.59 -26.06 -6.01
CA ALA A 85 0.88 -25.41 -4.91
C ALA A 85 0.38 -24.00 -5.27
N GLN A 86 0.98 -23.34 -6.27
CA GLN A 86 0.53 -22.04 -6.77
C GLN A 86 -0.87 -22.12 -7.40
N LEU A 87 -1.21 -23.25 -8.03
CA LEU A 87 -2.54 -23.53 -8.60
C LEU A 87 -3.61 -23.67 -7.50
N ALA A 88 -3.31 -24.41 -6.42
CA ALA A 88 -4.25 -24.60 -5.31
C ALA A 88 -4.50 -23.31 -4.50
N ALA A 89 -3.50 -22.43 -4.37
CA ALA A 89 -3.65 -21.13 -3.72
C ALA A 89 -4.57 -20.18 -4.52
N ASN A 90 -4.54 -20.26 -5.85
CA ASN A 90 -5.45 -19.50 -6.72
C ASN A 90 -6.88 -20.08 -6.73
N GLU A 91 -7.06 -21.41 -6.67
CA GLU A 91 -8.39 -22.05 -6.64
C GLU A 91 -9.09 -21.97 -5.27
N GLY A 92 -8.34 -22.00 -4.16
CA GLY A 92 -8.91 -21.86 -2.81
C GLY A 92 -9.61 -20.52 -2.55
N TYR A 93 -9.32 -19.49 -3.36
CA TYR A 93 -9.96 -18.18 -3.28
C TYR A 93 -11.38 -18.16 -3.86
N LEU A 94 -11.70 -19.05 -4.81
CA LEU A 94 -13.07 -19.19 -5.34
C LEU A 94 -13.99 -19.98 -4.39
N ALA A 95 -13.44 -20.86 -3.55
CA ALA A 95 -14.24 -21.70 -2.65
C ALA A 95 -14.64 -21.01 -1.34
N VAL A 96 -14.02 -19.88 -0.97
CA VAL A 96 -14.34 -19.15 0.27
C VAL A 96 -15.47 -18.14 0.06
N ASP A 97 -15.68 -17.65 -1.17
CA ASP A 97 -16.79 -16.73 -1.49
C ASP A 97 -18.15 -17.45 -1.54
N ASP A 98 -18.17 -18.75 -1.86
CA ASP A 98 -19.39 -19.58 -1.92
C ASP A 98 -19.91 -20.03 -0.54
N LEU A 99 -19.15 -19.85 0.54
CA LEU A 99 -19.55 -20.25 1.91
C LEU A 99 -20.34 -19.18 2.68
N LEU A 100 -20.67 -18.04 2.04
CA LEU A 100 -21.54 -17.01 2.62
C LEU A 100 -22.99 -17.04 2.10
N VAL A 101 -23.35 -18.04 1.29
CA VAL A 101 -24.71 -18.21 0.79
C VAL A 101 -25.52 -19.12 1.72
N GLU A 102 -26.37 -18.43 2.50
CA GLU A 102 -27.59 -18.85 3.22
C GLU A 102 -27.48 -19.42 4.65
N PRO A 103 -28.09 -18.73 5.65
CA PRO A 103 -28.57 -19.41 6.85
C PRO A 103 -29.87 -20.17 6.53
N PRO A 104 -30.08 -21.39 7.07
CA PRO A 104 -31.35 -22.09 6.89
C PRO A 104 -32.42 -21.46 7.81
N ALA A 105 -33.41 -20.80 7.22
CA ALA A 105 -34.62 -20.41 7.94
C ALA A 105 -35.68 -21.50 7.75
N ARG A 106 -36.12 -22.05 8.88
CA ARG A 106 -37.15 -23.07 9.07
C ARG A 106 -38.54 -22.61 8.64
#